data_AF-A0A5J4QN10-F1
#
_entry.id   AF-A0A5J4QN10-F1
#
_cell.length_a   1.000
_cell.length_b   1.000
_cell.length_c   1.000
_cell.angle_alpha   90.00
_cell.angle_beta   90.00
_cell.angle_gamma   90.00
#
_symmetry.space_group_name_H-M   'P 1'
#
loop_
_entity.id
_entity.type
_entity.pdbx_description
1 polymer ?
#
loop_
_entity_poly.entity_id
_entity_poly.type
_entity_poly.pdbx_seq_one_letter_code
_entity_poly.pdbx_strand_id
1 'polypeptide(L)' 'MEKVVLVGIDISKDDIHACLKESVGDAGSKLKGTHKFPNSHLGFTELLYWVSRRSREASSVCYVMEAYQRGTNSPL' A
#
# COMPACT_ATOMS: atom_id res chain seq x y z
N MET A 1 10.25 20.62 -4.09
CA MET A 1 9.63 19.99 -2.90
C MET A 1 9.60 18.50 -3.13
N GLU A 2 10.02 17.72 -2.15
CA GLU A 2 10.08 16.27 -2.28
C GLU A 2 8.67 15.67 -2.26
N LYS A 3 8.34 14.87 -3.27
CA LYS A 3 7.09 14.12 -3.34
C LYS A 3 7.35 12.73 -2.77
N VAL A 4 6.66 12.38 -1.70
CA VAL A 4 6.69 11.03 -1.10
C VAL A 4 5.34 10.37 -1.31
N VAL A 5 5.37 9.11 -1.73
CA VAL A 5 4.16 8.28 -1.85
C VAL A 5 4.15 7.24 -0.73
N LEU A 6 3.06 7.21 0.04
CA LEU A 6 2.78 6.23 1.06
C LEU A 6 1.71 5.27 0.54
N VAL A 7 1.97 3.98 0.61
CA VAL A 7 1.02 2.93 0.26
C VAL A 7 0.67 2.16 1.52
N GLY A 8 -0.54 2.36 2.03
CA GLY A 8 -1.08 1.54 3.11
C GLY A 8 -1.61 0.24 2.54
N ILE A 9 -1.21 -0.89 3.11
CA ILE A 9 -1.63 -2.23 2.70
C ILE A 9 -2.23 -2.94 3.91
N ASP A 10 -3.43 -3.46 3.72
CA ASP A 10 -4.09 -4.40 4.61
C ASP A 10 -4.32 -5.71 3.84
N ILE A 11 -3.83 -6.83 4.37
CA ILE A 11 -3.87 -8.14 3.69
C ILE A 11 -4.76 -9.09 4.49
N SER A 12 -5.77 -9.62 3.81
CA SER A 12 -6.63 -10.68 4.32
C SER A 12 -6.33 -12.00 3.61
N LYS A 13 -7.10 -13.05 3.92
CA LYS A 13 -6.93 -14.37 3.30
C LYS A 13 -7.00 -14.29 1.77
N ASP A 14 -8.01 -13.62 1.23
CA ASP A 14 -8.35 -13.65 -0.19
C ASP A 14 -8.11 -12.31 -0.91
N ASP A 15 -8.02 -11.21 -0.17
CA ASP A 15 -7.92 -9.85 -0.71
C ASP A 15 -6.75 -9.06 -0.10
N ILE A 16 -6.15 -8.21 -0.94
CA ILE A 16 -5.22 -7.14 -0.57
C ILE A 16 -5.95 -5.81 -0.75
N HIS A 17 -6.14 -5.07 0.33
CA HIS A 17 -6.69 -3.72 0.31
C HIS A 17 -5.54 -2.72 0.35
N ALA A 18 -5.46 -1.84 -0.65
CA ALA A 18 -4.43 -0.81 -0.72
C ALA A 18 -5.03 0.59 -0.77
N CYS A 19 -4.40 1.53 -0.06
CA CYS A 19 -4.64 2.95 -0.18
C CYS A 19 -3.33 3.68 -0.53
N LEU A 20 -3.41 4.73 -1.35
CA LEU A 20 -2.26 5.52 -1.78
C LEU A 20 -2.44 6.97 -1.37
N LYS A 21 -1.43 7.49 -0.69
CA LYS A 21 -1.38 8.85 -0.16
C LYS A 21 -0.12 9.53 -0.68
N GLU A 22 -0.26 10.79 -1.09
CA GLU A 22 0.84 11.62 -1.58
C GLU A 22 1.10 12.74 -0.57
N SER A 23 2.37 12.96 -0.23
CA SER A 23 2.84 14.08 0.58
C SER A 23 3.81 14.91 -0.26
N VAL A 24 3.63 16.23 -0.30
CA VAL A 24 4.49 17.15 -1.05
C VAL A 24 4.94 18.26 -0.10
N GLY A 25 6.21 18.18 0.33
CA GLY A 25 6.73 19.09 1.37
C GLY A 25 5.84 19.15 2.61
N ASP A 26 5.67 20.34 3.18
CA ASP A 26 4.87 20.57 4.40
C ASP A 26 3.39 20.85 4.12
N ALA A 27 2.95 20.78 2.85
CA ALA A 27 1.59 21.13 2.44
C ALA A 27 0.51 20.10 2.84
N GLY A 28 0.85 19.21 3.78
CA GLY A 28 0.03 18.10 4.18
C GLY A 28 -0.07 17.03 3.10
N SER A 29 -0.93 16.06 3.37
CA SER A 29 -0.94 14.80 2.64
C SER A 29 -2.33 14.46 2.14
N LYS A 30 -2.44 14.01 0.88
CA LYS A 30 -3.73 13.78 0.21
C LYS A 30 -3.88 12.31 -0.18
N LEU A 31 -5.04 11.72 0.12
CA LEU A 31 -5.42 10.41 -0.43
C LEU A 31 -5.63 10.55 -1.95
N LYS A 32 -5.00 9.68 -2.72
CA LYS A 32 -5.03 9.69 -4.20
C LYS A 32 -5.75 8.49 -4.79
N GLY A 33 -6.00 7.46 -3.99
CA GLY A 33 -6.81 6.34 -4.43
C GLY A 33 -6.81 5.18 -3.44
N THR A 34 -7.80 4.33 -3.60
CA THR A 34 -7.88 3.02 -2.99
C THR A 34 -8.08 1.99 -4.10
N HIS A 35 -7.65 0.76 -3.88
CA HIS A 35 -7.90 -0.35 -4.78
C HIS A 35 -7.84 -1.68 -4.02
N LYS A 36 -8.61 -2.65 -4.49
CA LYS A 36 -8.59 -4.03 -3.97
C LYS A 36 -7.95 -4.95 -5.01
N PHE A 37 -7.07 -5.84 -4.59
CA PHE A 37 -6.41 -6.83 -5.44
C PHE A 37 -6.63 -8.23 -4.84
N PRO A 38 -6.60 -9.30 -5.64
CA PRO A 38 -6.61 -10.64 -5.10
C PRO A 38 -5.32 -10.92 -4.30
N ASN A 39 -5.41 -11.61 -3.16
CA ASN A 39 -4.23 -12.10 -2.43
C ASN A 39 -3.60 -13.28 -3.16
N SER A 40 -2.89 -12.98 -4.24
CA SER A 40 -2.24 -13.93 -5.12
C SER A 40 -1.01 -13.29 -5.74
N HIS A 41 -0.12 -14.10 -6.31
CA HIS A 41 1.06 -13.59 -7.02
C HIS A 41 0.70 -12.55 -8.10
N LEU A 42 -0.39 -12.79 -8.84
CA LEU A 42 -0.88 -11.85 -9.85
C LEU A 42 -1.36 -10.54 -9.21
N GLY A 43 -2.11 -10.61 -8.11
CA GLY A 43 -2.60 -9.41 -7.43
C GLY A 43 -1.48 -8.54 -6.83
N PHE A 44 -0.39 -9.14 -6.35
CA PHE A 44 0.81 -8.37 -5.98
C PHE A 44 1.44 -7.67 -7.19
N THR A 45 1.48 -8.33 -8.36
CA THR A 45 1.96 -7.72 -9.60
C THR A 45 1.08 -6.55 -10.03
N GLU A 46 -0.24 -6.70 -9.95
CA GLU A 46 -1.22 -5.65 -10.24
C GLU A 46 -1.09 -4.47 -9.27
N LEU A 47 -0.88 -4.74 -7.98
CA LEU A 47 -0.61 -3.72 -6.97
C LEU A 47 0.63 -2.89 -7.33
N LEU A 48 1.75 -3.56 -7.67
CA LEU A 48 2.99 -2.88 -8.07
C LEU A 48 2.78 -2.02 -9.33
N TYR A 49 2.07 -2.56 -10.32
CA TYR A 49 1.70 -1.79 -11.51
C TYR A 49 0.84 -0.57 -11.14
N TRP A 50 -0.18 -0.75 -10.30
CA TRP A 50 -1.07 0.33 -9.86
C TRP A 50 -0.32 1.45 -9.12
N VAL A 51 0.65 1.10 -8.27
CA VAL A 51 1.53 2.07 -7.58
C VAL A 51 2.44 2.78 -8.56
N SER A 52 3.11 2.06 -9.47
CA SER A 52 4.05 2.64 -10.45
C SER A 52 3.42 3.73 -11.32
N ARG A 53 2.12 3.59 -11.63
CA ARG A 53 1.34 4.57 -12.41
C ARG A 53 1.09 5.87 -11.63
N ARG A 54 1.17 5.84 -10.30
CA ARG A 54 0.83 6.93 -9.37
C ARG A 54 2.04 7.53 -8.65
N SER A 55 3.15 6.80 -8.59
CA SER A 55 4.41 7.23 -8.00
C SER A 55 5.35 7.94 -8.99
N ARG A 56 4.88 8.30 -10.18
CA ARG A 56 5.65 9.14 -11.12
C ARG A 56 6.09 10.42 -10.41
N GLU A 57 7.37 10.75 -10.57
CA GLU A 57 8.04 11.92 -9.96
C GLU A 57 8.09 11.89 -8.42
N ALA A 58 7.69 10.78 -7.79
CA ALA A 58 7.95 10.60 -6.38
C ALA A 58 9.45 10.35 -6.17
N SER A 59 10.02 11.01 -5.18
CA SER A 59 11.39 10.81 -4.76
C SER A 59 11.54 9.50 -3.99
N SER A 60 10.46 9.04 -3.34
CA SER A 60 10.40 7.73 -2.70
C SER A 60 8.97 7.18 -2.64
N VAL A 61 8.88 5.86 -2.53
CA VAL A 61 7.65 5.11 -2.26
C VAL A 61 7.88 4.27 -1.01
N CYS A 62 7.02 4.43 0.00
CA CYS A 62 7.06 3.65 1.23
C CYS A 62 5.77 2.84 1.38
N TYR A 63 5.92 1.56 1.69
CA TYR A 63 4.84 0.63 1.91
C TYR A 63 4.68 0.39 3.40
N VAL A 64 3.47 0.56 3.92
CA VAL A 64 3.15 0.41 5.33
C VAL A 64 2.08 -0.66 5.47
N MET A 65 2.32 -1.64 6.32
CA MET A 65 1.40 -2.75 6.59
C MET A 65 1.16 -2.87 8.09
N GLU A 66 -0.04 -3.29 8.49
CA GLU A 66 -0.31 -3.66 9.87
C GLU A 66 0.56 -4.84 10.28
N ALA A 67 1.11 -4.80 11.50
CA ALA A 67 1.85 -5.93 12.04
C ALA A 67 0.88 -7.05 12.43
N TYR A 68 1.05 -8.24 11.84
CA TYR A 68 0.25 -9.38 12.23
C TYR A 68 0.69 -9.91 13.59
N GLN A 69 -0.20 -9.85 14.58
CA GLN A 69 0.02 -10.47 15.88
C GLN A 69 -0.54 -11.91 15.85
N ARG A 70 0.32 -12.90 16.09
CA ARG A 70 -0.08 -14.31 16.09
C ARG A 70 -1.11 -14.53 17.21
N GLY A 71 -2.32 -14.97 16.85
CA GLY A 71 -3.32 -15.37 17.82
C GLY A 71 -2.84 -16.55 18.65
N THR A 72 -3.08 -16.52 19.96
CA THR A 72 -2.62 -17.55 20.93
C THR A 72 -3.35 -18.90 20.81
N ASN A 73 -4.23 -19.08 19.81
CA ASN A 73 -5.15 -20.21 19.71
C ASN A 73 -4.94 -21.12 18.47
N SER A 74 -3.80 -21.06 17.78
CA SER A 74 -3.50 -22.01 16.70
C SER A 74 -2.55 -23.11 17.19
N PRO A 75 -2.99 -24.38 17.31
CA PRO A 75 -2.08 -25.48 17.57
C PRO A 75 -1.13 -25.65 16.37
N LEU A 76 0.14 -25.95 16.68
CA LEU A 76 1.18 -26.31 15.72
C LEU A 76 0.83 -27.60 14.98
#